data_AF-A0A094IFG8-F1
#
_entry.id   AF-A0A094IFG8-F1
#
_cell.length_a   1.000
_cell.length_b   1.000
_cell.length_c   1.000
_cell.angle_alpha   90.00
_cell.angle_beta   90.00
_cell.angle_gamma   90.00
#
_symmetry.space_group_name_H-M   'P 1'
#
loop_
_entity.id
_entity.type
_entity.pdbx_description
1 polymer ?
#
loop_
_entity_poly.entity_id
_entity_poly.type
_entity_poly.pdbx_seq_one_letter_code
_entity_poly.pdbx_strand_id
1 'polypeptide(L)'
;MNSQFKNSNLGFYLYAAIIAIIAFASIFVVWYMVKGYSLGTYGEGTIIGSVYIGGLKEEEVEPIITERITKWLNDESIVFELTYQGYNYEFNRSLFYFDQELSIFNLEDGETNRLYATYQVDERQDILNDINSLDFLIGINEQFDYETLINDTLIAAGFMKSYSSLNLEDYIIDIDVTELEVGSFTLDIYDGIDVDDLLSGINAVYPDGKIIAEQKELFDIVEKLGENLADNEMSILSTGMLALILETNFAVNEVHYVAEIDYINYDIDTFPYFGHNASINQVIGNSFSFYNPNNYSYYFTVEKVDELSITITLVGLEFIDDIEVQINRTVLDHITQYTPNDDILQSGYDGAIIEVVRVITDISGNVRYENVILFEFYPPIKEIVLEP
;
A
#
# COMPACT_ATOMS: atom_id res chain seq x y z
N MET A 1 -72.11 52.47 -47.03
CA MET A 1 -72.58 51.08 -47.03
C MET A 1 -71.89 50.34 -45.90
N ASN A 2 -72.48 50.39 -44.71
CA ASN A 2 -72.02 49.70 -43.51
C ASN A 2 -72.82 48.40 -43.37
N SER A 3 -72.18 47.25 -43.54
CA SER A 3 -72.71 45.97 -43.08
C SER A 3 -71.87 45.56 -41.87
N GLN A 4 -72.42 45.82 -40.69
CA GLN A 4 -71.90 45.39 -39.41
C GLN A 4 -72.17 43.89 -39.24
N PHE A 5 -71.16 43.04 -39.45
CA PHE A 5 -71.12 41.72 -38.81
C PHE A 5 -70.65 41.89 -37.37
N LYS A 6 -71.49 42.53 -36.53
CA LYS A 6 -71.38 42.46 -35.07
C LYS A 6 -72.42 41.44 -34.59
N ASN A 7 -71.96 40.41 -33.89
CA ASN A 7 -72.73 39.41 -33.15
C ASN A 7 -73.59 38.43 -33.96
N SER A 8 -72.95 37.57 -34.75
CA SER A 8 -73.53 36.25 -35.04
C SER A 8 -73.05 35.26 -33.98
N ASN A 9 -73.97 34.76 -33.15
CA ASN A 9 -73.67 33.70 -32.17
C ASN A 9 -72.94 32.51 -32.83
N LEU A 10 -73.23 32.23 -34.11
CA LEU A 10 -72.58 31.17 -34.89
C LEU A 10 -71.06 31.38 -35.06
N GLY A 11 -70.63 32.61 -35.35
CA GLY A 11 -69.21 32.94 -35.52
C GLY A 11 -68.44 32.84 -34.20
N PHE A 12 -69.07 33.21 -33.09
CA PHE A 12 -68.52 33.02 -31.75
C PHE A 12 -68.39 31.54 -31.40
N TYR A 13 -69.41 30.71 -31.67
CA TYR A 13 -69.34 29.26 -31.44
C TYR A 13 -68.28 28.57 -32.31
N LEU A 14 -68.14 28.96 -33.57
CA LEU A 14 -67.09 28.44 -34.47
C LEU A 14 -65.69 28.81 -33.99
N TYR A 15 -65.49 30.07 -33.59
CA TYR A 15 -64.19 30.53 -33.09
C TYR A 15 -63.84 29.86 -31.75
N ALA A 16 -64.81 29.72 -30.84
CA ALA A 16 -64.63 29.00 -29.59
C ALA A 16 -64.34 27.50 -29.81
N ALA A 17 -64.98 26.86 -30.78
CA ALA A 17 -64.73 25.46 -31.12
C ALA A 17 -63.32 25.25 -31.69
N ILE A 18 -62.84 26.14 -32.57
CA ILE A 18 -61.48 26.06 -33.12
C ILE A 18 -60.44 26.24 -32.01
N ILE A 19 -60.63 27.21 -31.11
CA ILE A 19 -59.75 27.39 -29.95
C ILE A 19 -59.76 26.17 -29.04
N ALA A 20 -60.93 25.57 -28.79
CA ALA A 20 -61.04 24.36 -27.97
C ALA A 20 -60.31 23.17 -28.60
N ILE A 21 -60.41 23.00 -29.92
CA ILE A 21 -59.69 21.94 -30.67
C ILE A 21 -58.17 22.17 -30.59
N ILE A 22 -57.71 23.41 -30.80
CA ILE A 22 -56.28 23.74 -30.72
C ILE A 22 -55.76 23.53 -29.29
N ALA A 23 -56.53 23.91 -28.27
CA ALA A 23 -56.17 23.69 -26.87
C ALA A 23 -56.09 22.18 -26.55
N PHE A 24 -57.08 21.39 -26.97
CA PHE A 24 -57.04 19.93 -26.79
C PHE A 24 -55.89 19.27 -27.54
N ALA A 25 -55.63 19.68 -28.78
CA ALA A 25 -54.49 19.17 -29.55
C ALA A 25 -53.16 19.54 -28.88
N SER A 26 -53.03 20.75 -28.35
CA SER A 26 -51.82 21.19 -27.63
C SER A 26 -51.63 20.42 -26.33
N ILE A 27 -52.71 20.19 -25.56
CA ILE A 27 -52.68 19.36 -24.35
C ILE A 27 -52.30 17.92 -24.70
N PHE A 28 -52.85 17.36 -25.77
CA PHE A 28 -52.53 16.02 -26.23
C PHE A 28 -51.07 15.90 -26.66
N VAL A 29 -50.55 16.88 -27.40
CA VAL A 29 -49.13 16.91 -27.80
C VAL A 29 -48.22 17.05 -26.59
N VAL A 30 -48.54 17.92 -25.62
CA VAL A 30 -47.75 18.05 -24.37
C VAL A 30 -47.84 16.77 -23.53
N TRP A 31 -49.01 16.17 -23.40
CA TRP A 31 -49.19 14.88 -22.71
C TRP A 31 -48.38 13.78 -23.40
N TYR A 32 -48.43 13.70 -24.73
CA TYR A 32 -47.66 12.75 -25.52
C TYR A 32 -46.15 13.02 -25.45
N MET A 33 -45.71 14.29 -25.37
CA MET A 33 -44.29 14.61 -25.17
C MET A 33 -43.80 14.27 -23.75
N VAL A 34 -44.63 14.46 -22.72
CA VAL A 34 -44.25 14.19 -21.32
C VAL A 34 -44.36 12.71 -20.96
N LYS A 35 -45.36 11.99 -21.48
CA LYS A 35 -45.63 10.57 -21.16
C LYS A 35 -45.25 9.60 -22.27
N GLY A 36 -45.20 10.05 -23.52
CA GLY A 36 -44.92 9.20 -24.69
C GLY A 36 -43.43 9.08 -25.03
N TYR A 37 -42.56 9.90 -24.44
CA TYR A 37 -41.10 9.75 -24.57
C TYR A 37 -40.51 8.67 -23.67
N SER A 38 -41.22 8.16 -22.66
CA SER A 38 -40.82 6.94 -21.93
C SER A 38 -41.25 5.70 -22.72
N LEU A 39 -40.60 5.46 -23.86
CA LEU A 39 -40.82 4.25 -24.68
C LEU A 39 -40.11 3.00 -24.11
N GLY A 40 -39.25 3.19 -23.12
CA GLY A 40 -38.57 2.12 -22.38
C GLY A 40 -39.30 1.70 -21.11
N THR A 41 -39.11 0.45 -20.72
CA THR A 41 -39.55 -0.11 -19.44
C THR A 41 -38.71 0.43 -18.28
N TYR A 42 -37.44 0.73 -18.52
CA TYR A 42 -36.49 1.23 -17.52
C TYR A 42 -36.33 2.74 -17.59
N GLY A 43 -36.32 3.40 -16.44
CA GLY A 43 -36.09 4.81 -16.25
C GLY A 43 -34.69 5.25 -16.68
N GLU A 44 -34.52 6.56 -16.83
CA GLU A 44 -33.21 7.14 -17.12
C GLU A 44 -32.25 6.92 -15.93
N GLY A 45 -31.00 6.60 -16.23
CA GLY A 45 -29.97 6.39 -15.19
C GLY A 45 -29.77 4.93 -14.80
N THR A 46 -30.63 4.03 -15.26
CA THR A 46 -30.53 2.59 -14.96
C THR A 46 -29.34 1.96 -15.68
N ILE A 47 -28.41 1.41 -14.91
CA ILE A 47 -27.23 0.67 -15.37
C ILE A 47 -27.25 -0.72 -14.71
N ILE A 48 -26.84 -1.75 -15.44
CA ILE A 48 -26.65 -3.11 -14.92
C ILE A 48 -25.29 -3.65 -15.35
N GLY A 49 -24.45 -4.00 -14.37
CA GLY A 49 -23.03 -4.27 -14.58
C GLY A 49 -22.33 -3.05 -15.15
N SER A 50 -21.96 -3.12 -16.44
CA SER A 50 -21.38 -2.00 -17.21
C SER A 50 -22.27 -1.53 -18.36
N VAL A 51 -23.54 -1.96 -18.41
CA VAL A 51 -24.47 -1.66 -19.50
C VAL A 51 -25.49 -0.61 -19.06
N TYR A 52 -25.58 0.51 -19.79
CA TYR A 52 -26.68 1.45 -19.63
C TYR A 52 -27.94 0.91 -20.33
N ILE A 53 -29.04 0.79 -19.59
CA ILE A 53 -30.31 0.25 -20.10
C ILE A 53 -31.48 1.25 -20.00
N GLY A 54 -31.21 2.47 -19.54
CA GLY A 54 -32.26 3.49 -19.43
C GLY A 54 -32.94 3.77 -20.77
N GLY A 55 -34.27 3.78 -20.77
CA GLY A 55 -35.08 3.98 -21.97
C GLY A 55 -35.22 2.74 -22.87
N LEU A 56 -34.65 1.58 -22.51
CA LEU A 56 -34.84 0.31 -23.22
C LEU A 56 -36.09 -0.42 -22.75
N LYS A 57 -36.64 -1.28 -23.62
CA LYS A 57 -37.67 -2.26 -23.23
C LYS A 57 -37.03 -3.53 -22.68
N GLU A 58 -37.78 -4.25 -21.86
CA GLU A 58 -37.38 -5.53 -21.27
C GLU A 58 -36.87 -6.54 -22.32
N GLU A 59 -37.54 -6.63 -23.48
CA GLU A 59 -37.13 -7.52 -24.59
C GLU A 59 -35.79 -7.14 -25.25
N GLU A 60 -35.32 -5.91 -25.08
CA GLU A 60 -34.07 -5.41 -25.65
C GLU A 60 -32.89 -5.57 -24.68
N VAL A 61 -33.16 -5.70 -23.38
CA VAL A 61 -32.12 -5.69 -22.34
C VAL A 61 -31.32 -6.99 -22.32
N GLU A 62 -31.99 -8.15 -22.33
CA GLU A 62 -31.33 -9.45 -22.22
C GLU A 62 -30.30 -9.73 -23.34
N PRO A 63 -30.60 -9.46 -24.64
CA PRO A 63 -29.61 -9.62 -25.70
C PRO A 63 -28.39 -8.72 -25.54
N ILE A 64 -28.58 -7.48 -25.08
CA ILE A 64 -27.49 -6.50 -24.90
C ILE A 64 -26.60 -6.91 -23.72
N ILE A 65 -27.21 -7.34 -22.61
CA ILE A 65 -26.48 -7.86 -21.45
C ILE A 65 -25.68 -9.10 -21.86
N THR A 66 -26.29 -10.05 -22.57
CA THR A 66 -25.62 -11.27 -23.04
C THR A 66 -24.43 -10.96 -23.95
N GLU A 67 -24.59 -10.03 -24.89
CA GLU A 67 -23.49 -9.58 -25.75
C GLU A 67 -22.37 -8.94 -24.93
N ARG A 68 -22.72 -8.10 -23.93
CA ARG A 68 -21.74 -7.45 -23.07
C ARG A 68 -20.97 -8.45 -22.21
N ILE A 69 -21.67 -9.40 -21.57
CA ILE A 69 -21.05 -10.48 -20.77
C ILE A 69 -20.07 -11.24 -21.65
N THR A 70 -20.49 -11.65 -22.85
CA THR A 70 -19.64 -12.38 -23.79
C THR A 70 -18.40 -11.58 -24.17
N LYS A 71 -18.54 -10.29 -24.45
CA LYS A 71 -17.39 -9.42 -24.73
C LYS A 71 -16.46 -9.30 -23.53
N TRP A 72 -17.02 -9.08 -22.34
CA TRP A 72 -16.24 -8.92 -21.11
C TRP A 72 -15.44 -10.19 -20.81
N LEU A 73 -16.07 -11.37 -20.85
CA LEU A 73 -15.42 -12.67 -20.60
C LEU A 73 -14.28 -12.97 -21.58
N ASN A 74 -14.40 -12.55 -22.85
CA ASN A 74 -13.41 -12.83 -23.90
C ASN A 74 -12.39 -11.70 -24.13
N ASP A 75 -12.45 -10.61 -23.36
CA ASP A 75 -11.53 -9.49 -23.51
C ASP A 75 -10.25 -9.73 -22.68
N GLU A 76 -9.19 -10.19 -23.34
CA GLU A 76 -7.88 -10.48 -22.71
C GLU A 76 -7.20 -9.26 -22.07
N SER A 77 -7.69 -8.02 -22.31
CA SER A 77 -7.13 -6.82 -21.68
C SER A 77 -7.63 -6.56 -20.27
N ILE A 78 -8.66 -7.29 -19.82
CA ILE A 78 -9.27 -7.14 -18.50
C ILE A 78 -8.51 -7.97 -17.48
N VAL A 79 -8.01 -7.30 -16.44
CA VAL A 79 -7.22 -7.90 -15.37
C VAL A 79 -8.08 -8.11 -14.12
N PHE A 80 -8.15 -9.37 -13.68
CA PHE A 80 -8.73 -9.76 -12.40
C PHE A 80 -7.71 -10.62 -11.66
N GLU A 81 -7.13 -10.08 -10.61
CA GLU A 81 -6.05 -10.75 -9.89
C GLU A 81 -6.21 -10.64 -8.38
N LEU A 82 -5.67 -11.65 -7.71
CA LEU A 82 -5.31 -11.65 -6.30
C LEU A 82 -3.83 -11.28 -6.23
N THR A 83 -3.47 -10.37 -5.33
CA THR A 83 -2.08 -9.96 -5.10
C THR A 83 -1.69 -10.17 -3.65
N TYR A 84 -0.45 -10.59 -3.42
CA TYR A 84 0.12 -10.71 -2.07
C TYR A 84 1.63 -10.49 -2.15
N GLN A 85 2.14 -9.48 -1.43
CA GLN A 85 3.56 -9.08 -1.42
C GLN A 85 4.29 -9.07 -2.78
N GLY A 86 3.62 -8.62 -3.84
CA GLY A 86 4.20 -8.50 -5.18
C GLY A 86 4.11 -9.76 -6.05
N TYR A 87 3.52 -10.85 -5.54
CA TYR A 87 3.06 -11.99 -6.32
C TYR A 87 1.60 -11.80 -6.73
N ASN A 88 1.21 -12.43 -7.83
CA ASN A 88 -0.16 -12.37 -8.32
C ASN A 88 -0.70 -13.73 -8.76
N TYR A 89 -2.02 -13.87 -8.67
CA TYR A 89 -2.80 -14.97 -9.21
C TYR A 89 -3.95 -14.40 -10.03
N GLU A 90 -3.95 -14.66 -11.32
CA GLU A 90 -5.00 -14.20 -12.23
C GLU A 90 -6.21 -15.14 -12.18
N PHE A 91 -7.37 -14.60 -11.84
CA PHE A 91 -8.61 -15.37 -11.83
C PHE A 91 -9.03 -15.74 -13.25
N ASN A 92 -9.34 -17.01 -13.47
CA ASN A 92 -9.95 -17.43 -14.73
C ASN A 92 -11.40 -16.92 -14.83
N ARG A 93 -11.56 -15.79 -15.53
CA ARG A 93 -12.86 -15.13 -15.69
C ARG A 93 -13.88 -15.97 -16.46
N SER A 94 -13.45 -16.93 -17.28
CA SER A 94 -14.39 -17.80 -18.01
C SER A 94 -15.24 -18.69 -17.09
N LEU A 95 -14.86 -18.81 -15.81
CA LEU A 95 -15.59 -19.57 -14.79
C LEU A 95 -16.73 -18.76 -14.16
N PHE A 96 -16.84 -17.45 -14.41
CA PHE A 96 -17.95 -16.66 -13.88
C PHE A 96 -19.26 -16.99 -14.60
N TYR A 97 -20.26 -17.37 -13.81
CA TYR A 97 -21.64 -17.51 -14.24
C TYR A 97 -22.45 -16.27 -13.84
N PHE A 98 -23.19 -15.69 -14.79
CA PHE A 98 -24.04 -14.52 -14.54
C PHE A 98 -25.52 -14.92 -14.63
N ASP A 99 -26.25 -14.81 -13.52
CA ASP A 99 -27.69 -15.05 -13.47
C ASP A 99 -28.44 -13.80 -13.97
N GLN A 100 -28.66 -13.72 -15.28
CA GLN A 100 -29.32 -12.58 -15.92
C GLN A 100 -30.77 -12.42 -15.45
N GLU A 101 -31.50 -13.53 -15.28
CA GLU A 101 -32.89 -13.51 -14.82
C GLU A 101 -32.99 -12.91 -13.42
N LEU A 102 -32.17 -13.39 -12.48
CA LEU A 102 -32.13 -12.86 -11.11
C LEU A 102 -31.68 -11.40 -11.08
N SER A 103 -30.74 -11.02 -11.97
CA SER A 103 -30.23 -9.65 -12.05
C SER A 103 -31.26 -8.66 -12.56
N ILE A 104 -32.02 -9.04 -13.60
CA ILE A 104 -33.10 -8.21 -14.13
C ILE A 104 -34.26 -8.15 -13.13
N PHE A 105 -34.56 -9.25 -12.45
CA PHE A 105 -35.64 -9.33 -11.46
C PHE A 105 -35.40 -8.41 -10.25
N ASN A 106 -34.16 -8.33 -9.76
CA ASN A 106 -33.78 -7.50 -8.61
C ASN A 106 -33.29 -6.10 -9.01
N LEU A 107 -33.50 -5.69 -10.26
CA LEU A 107 -33.02 -4.41 -10.74
C LEU A 107 -33.78 -3.25 -10.09
N GLU A 108 -33.03 -2.27 -9.58
CA GLU A 108 -33.53 -1.01 -9.06
C GLU A 108 -33.45 0.08 -10.13
N ASP A 109 -34.60 0.69 -10.43
CA ASP A 109 -34.73 1.65 -11.53
C ASP A 109 -34.12 3.02 -11.17
N GLY A 110 -33.38 3.60 -12.12
CA GLY A 110 -32.64 4.85 -11.95
C GLY A 110 -31.28 4.72 -11.27
N GLU A 111 -30.85 3.50 -10.96
CA GLU A 111 -29.62 3.24 -10.19
C GLU A 111 -28.59 2.38 -10.94
N THR A 112 -27.38 2.30 -10.38
CA THR A 112 -26.33 1.39 -10.85
C THR A 112 -26.45 0.05 -10.13
N ASN A 113 -26.84 -0.96 -10.90
CA ASN A 113 -27.06 -2.32 -10.45
C ASN A 113 -25.89 -3.20 -10.85
N ARG A 114 -25.64 -4.27 -10.08
CA ARG A 114 -24.71 -5.33 -10.47
C ARG A 114 -25.45 -6.50 -11.11
N LEU A 115 -24.76 -7.26 -11.95
CA LEU A 115 -25.19 -8.62 -12.24
C LEU A 115 -24.91 -9.52 -11.03
N TYR A 116 -25.78 -10.50 -10.81
CA TYR A 116 -25.54 -11.59 -9.88
C TYR A 116 -24.57 -12.57 -10.53
N ALA A 117 -23.29 -12.43 -10.18
CA ALA A 117 -22.24 -13.36 -10.55
C ALA A 117 -22.07 -14.44 -9.49
N THR A 118 -21.88 -15.69 -9.93
CA THR A 118 -21.53 -16.83 -9.07
C THR A 118 -20.50 -17.71 -9.78
N TYR A 119 -19.88 -18.62 -9.04
CA TYR A 119 -19.23 -19.80 -9.62
C TYR A 119 -20.20 -20.98 -9.60
N GLN A 120 -20.04 -21.96 -10.50
CA GLN A 120 -20.65 -23.26 -10.25
C GLN A 120 -19.99 -23.90 -9.02
N VAL A 121 -20.69 -24.81 -8.34
CA VAL A 121 -20.22 -25.37 -7.06
C VAL A 121 -18.85 -26.04 -7.19
N ASP A 122 -18.66 -26.81 -8.26
CA ASP A 122 -17.38 -27.50 -8.51
C ASP A 122 -16.27 -26.49 -8.85
N GLU A 123 -16.55 -25.51 -9.72
CA GLU A 123 -15.59 -24.45 -10.12
C GLU A 123 -15.14 -23.59 -8.93
N ARG A 124 -16.05 -23.32 -7.99
CA ARG A 124 -15.72 -22.59 -6.76
C ARG A 124 -14.67 -23.33 -5.95
N GLN A 125 -14.83 -24.64 -5.81
CA GLN A 125 -13.89 -25.45 -5.07
C GLN A 125 -12.55 -25.55 -5.80
N ASP A 126 -12.56 -25.64 -7.13
CA ASP A 126 -11.35 -25.64 -7.94
C ASP A 126 -10.55 -24.35 -7.76
N ILE A 127 -11.19 -23.19 -7.80
CA ILE A 127 -10.53 -21.90 -7.57
C ILE A 127 -9.92 -21.81 -6.17
N LEU A 128 -10.65 -22.28 -5.14
CA LEU A 128 -10.11 -22.31 -3.79
C LEU A 128 -8.91 -23.25 -3.68
N ASN A 129 -8.94 -24.39 -4.36
CA ASN A 129 -7.81 -25.32 -4.39
C ASN A 129 -6.60 -24.69 -5.11
N ASP A 130 -6.84 -24.00 -6.22
CA ASP A 130 -5.81 -23.30 -6.98
C ASP A 130 -5.13 -22.25 -6.10
N ILE A 131 -5.91 -21.38 -5.43
CA ILE A 131 -5.39 -20.36 -4.51
C ILE A 131 -4.60 -21.01 -3.38
N ASN A 132 -5.15 -22.03 -2.71
CA ASN A 132 -4.45 -22.71 -1.61
C ASN A 132 -3.18 -23.46 -2.05
N SER A 133 -3.02 -23.74 -3.35
CA SER A 133 -1.84 -24.40 -3.91
C SER A 133 -0.75 -23.43 -4.36
N LEU A 134 -0.97 -22.12 -4.25
CA LEU A 134 0.01 -21.11 -4.63
C LEU A 134 1.24 -21.19 -3.72
N ASP A 135 2.42 -21.29 -4.34
CA ASP A 135 3.69 -21.47 -3.63
C ASP A 135 3.94 -20.35 -2.61
N PHE A 136 3.54 -19.12 -2.93
CA PHE A 136 3.70 -17.95 -2.08
C PHE A 136 2.70 -17.87 -0.90
N LEU A 137 1.76 -18.82 -0.78
CA LEU A 137 0.82 -18.92 0.34
C LEU A 137 1.05 -20.16 1.22
N ILE A 138 2.05 -20.98 0.90
CA ILE A 138 2.37 -22.19 1.67
C ILE A 138 2.65 -21.80 3.13
N GLY A 139 1.92 -22.41 4.05
CA GLY A 139 2.07 -22.21 5.50
C GLY A 139 1.17 -21.12 6.10
N ILE A 140 0.65 -20.20 5.28
CA ILE A 140 -0.19 -19.08 5.74
C ILE A 140 -1.65 -19.14 5.22
N ASN A 141 -1.97 -20.10 4.34
CA ASN A 141 -3.30 -20.25 3.74
C ASN A 141 -4.47 -20.20 4.74
N GLU A 142 -4.31 -20.74 5.95
CA GLU A 142 -5.40 -20.80 6.94
C GLU A 142 -5.66 -19.45 7.63
N GLN A 143 -4.85 -18.42 7.37
CA GLN A 143 -4.95 -17.11 7.99
C GLN A 143 -5.90 -16.15 7.26
N PHE A 144 -6.42 -16.53 6.08
CA PHE A 144 -7.22 -15.64 5.23
C PHE A 144 -8.69 -16.07 5.09
N ASP A 145 -9.59 -15.08 5.04
CA ASP A 145 -11.02 -15.25 4.79
C ASP A 145 -11.31 -15.31 3.28
N TYR A 146 -11.13 -16.51 2.73
CA TYR A 146 -11.42 -16.79 1.33
C TYR A 146 -12.91 -16.67 0.97
N GLU A 147 -13.83 -16.76 1.93
CA GLU A 147 -15.26 -16.57 1.65
C GLU A 147 -15.53 -15.12 1.27
N THR A 148 -14.99 -14.18 2.06
CA THR A 148 -15.11 -12.75 1.79
C THR A 148 -14.36 -12.37 0.51
N LEU A 149 -13.14 -12.91 0.29
CA LEU A 149 -12.38 -12.71 -0.95
C LEU A 149 -13.17 -13.12 -2.20
N ILE A 150 -13.75 -14.33 -2.19
CA ILE A 150 -14.51 -14.83 -3.34
C ILE A 150 -15.78 -13.99 -3.55
N ASN A 151 -16.47 -13.60 -2.47
CA ASN A 151 -17.63 -12.73 -2.59
C ASN A 151 -17.30 -11.37 -3.20
N ASP A 152 -16.19 -10.74 -2.79
CA ASP A 152 -15.75 -9.45 -3.34
C ASP A 152 -15.31 -9.58 -4.80
N THR A 153 -14.66 -10.68 -5.16
CA THR A 153 -14.34 -11.03 -6.54
C THR A 153 -15.60 -11.11 -7.40
N LEU A 154 -16.63 -11.80 -6.91
CA LEU A 154 -17.93 -11.92 -7.60
C LEU A 154 -18.69 -10.58 -7.66
N ILE A 155 -18.59 -9.74 -6.63
CA ILE A 155 -19.14 -8.37 -6.68
C ILE A 155 -18.45 -7.56 -7.78
N ALA A 156 -17.12 -7.60 -7.86
CA ALA A 156 -16.34 -6.90 -8.88
C ALA A 156 -16.69 -7.40 -10.29
N ALA A 157 -16.83 -8.73 -10.47
CA ALA A 157 -17.29 -9.33 -11.71
C ALA A 157 -18.73 -8.92 -12.07
N GLY A 158 -19.61 -8.84 -11.07
CA GLY A 158 -21.01 -8.39 -11.23
C GLY A 158 -21.12 -6.96 -11.75
N PHE A 159 -20.18 -6.07 -11.41
CA PHE A 159 -20.05 -4.73 -12.00
C PHE A 159 -19.32 -4.71 -13.35
N MET A 160 -18.80 -5.85 -13.81
CA MET A 160 -17.97 -5.98 -15.01
C MET A 160 -16.82 -4.97 -15.05
N LYS A 161 -16.11 -4.80 -13.93
CA LYS A 161 -14.93 -3.92 -13.89
C LYS A 161 -13.93 -4.35 -14.97
N SER A 162 -13.20 -3.41 -15.54
CA SER A 162 -12.10 -3.70 -16.48
C SER A 162 -10.78 -4.02 -15.76
N TYR A 163 -10.71 -3.71 -14.46
CA TYR A 163 -9.56 -3.96 -13.60
C TYR A 163 -10.05 -4.24 -12.17
N SER A 164 -9.53 -5.30 -11.58
CA SER A 164 -9.72 -5.63 -10.16
C SER A 164 -8.47 -6.33 -9.64
N SER A 165 -7.80 -5.72 -8.67
CA SER A 165 -6.69 -6.32 -7.93
C SER A 165 -7.11 -6.35 -6.46
N LEU A 166 -7.21 -7.55 -5.90
CA LEU A 166 -7.60 -7.78 -4.52
C LEU A 166 -6.32 -8.08 -3.73
N ASN A 167 -6.01 -7.29 -2.71
CA ASN A 167 -4.85 -7.57 -1.85
C ASN A 167 -5.26 -8.63 -0.84
N LEU A 168 -4.53 -9.74 -0.76
CA LEU A 168 -4.85 -10.80 0.17
C LEU A 168 -4.71 -10.34 1.63
N GLU A 169 -3.85 -9.35 1.88
CA GLU A 169 -3.66 -8.68 3.16
C GLU A 169 -4.96 -8.07 3.71
N ASP A 170 -5.90 -7.67 2.85
CA ASP A 170 -7.21 -7.12 3.25
C ASP A 170 -8.17 -8.19 3.82
N TYR A 171 -7.80 -9.48 3.71
CA TYR A 171 -8.63 -10.64 4.07
C TYR A 171 -8.07 -11.44 5.25
N ILE A 172 -7.14 -10.90 6.04
CA ILE A 172 -6.61 -11.58 7.23
C ILE A 172 -7.73 -11.79 8.27
N ILE A 173 -7.88 -13.02 8.76
CA ILE A 173 -8.92 -13.41 9.74
C ILE A 173 -8.60 -12.85 11.13
N ASP A 174 -7.36 -13.05 11.59
CA ASP A 174 -6.91 -12.64 12.91
C ASP A 174 -5.51 -12.05 12.81
N ILE A 175 -5.42 -10.75 13.03
CA ILE A 175 -4.19 -9.98 12.88
C ILE A 175 -3.15 -10.39 13.92
N ASP A 176 -3.58 -10.66 15.15
CA ASP A 176 -2.68 -10.96 16.28
C ASP A 176 -2.01 -12.34 16.13
N VAL A 177 -2.61 -13.23 15.32
CA VAL A 177 -2.08 -14.57 15.02
C VAL A 177 -1.21 -14.57 13.77
N THR A 178 -1.45 -13.62 12.85
CA THR A 178 -0.80 -13.56 11.54
C THR A 178 0.48 -12.74 11.59
N GLU A 179 0.52 -11.69 12.43
CA GLU A 179 1.73 -10.92 12.67
C GLU A 179 2.76 -11.71 13.45
N LEU A 180 4.01 -11.68 12.98
CA LEU A 180 5.16 -12.35 13.57
C LEU A 180 6.29 -11.35 13.85
N GLU A 181 7.19 -11.73 14.75
CA GLU A 181 8.49 -11.08 14.86
C GLU A 181 9.29 -11.36 13.58
N VAL A 182 9.49 -10.31 12.78
CA VAL A 182 10.26 -10.35 11.54
C VAL A 182 11.76 -10.30 11.84
N GLY A 183 12.14 -9.55 12.88
CA GLY A 183 13.51 -9.49 13.37
C GLY A 183 13.62 -8.68 14.65
N SER A 184 14.71 -8.87 15.38
CA SER A 184 15.04 -8.12 16.58
C SER A 184 16.52 -7.73 16.64
N PHE A 185 16.79 -6.57 17.22
CA PHE A 185 18.13 -6.02 17.33
C PHE A 185 18.33 -5.38 18.71
N THR A 186 19.39 -5.80 19.40
CA THR A 186 19.73 -5.30 20.74
C THR A 186 20.87 -4.29 20.63
N LEU A 187 20.68 -3.13 21.26
CA LEU A 187 21.65 -2.04 21.31
C LEU A 187 22.05 -1.75 22.75
N ASP A 188 23.34 -1.53 22.94
CA ASP A 188 23.87 -0.90 24.15
C ASP A 188 23.66 0.62 24.07
N ILE A 189 23.29 1.21 25.21
CA ILE A 189 23.00 2.63 25.38
C ILE A 189 24.22 3.29 26.02
N TYR A 190 24.69 4.37 25.40
CA TYR A 190 25.82 5.14 25.89
C TYR A 190 25.45 6.10 27.03
N ASP A 191 26.47 6.55 27.75
CA ASP A 191 26.33 7.55 28.82
C ASP A 191 25.56 8.80 28.36
N GLY A 192 24.51 9.14 29.09
CA GLY A 192 23.70 10.35 28.86
C GLY A 192 22.31 10.13 28.27
N ILE A 193 21.91 8.88 28.06
CA ILE A 193 20.52 8.50 27.76
C ILE A 193 19.98 7.67 28.92
N ASP A 194 18.79 8.02 29.40
CA ASP A 194 18.05 7.23 30.39
C ASP A 194 16.99 6.40 29.63
N VAL A 195 17.04 5.08 29.79
CA VAL A 195 16.15 4.16 29.07
C VAL A 195 14.68 4.38 29.42
N ASP A 196 14.39 4.72 30.68
CA ASP A 196 13.02 4.94 31.13
C ASP A 196 12.47 6.25 30.56
N ASP A 197 13.32 7.28 30.39
CA ASP A 197 12.94 8.53 29.71
C ASP A 197 12.69 8.29 28.21
N LEU A 198 13.57 7.56 27.52
CA LEU A 198 13.39 7.17 26.11
C LEU A 198 12.05 6.44 25.91
N LEU A 199 11.77 5.42 26.71
CA LEU A 199 10.52 4.66 26.63
C LEU A 199 9.31 5.52 26.98
N SER A 200 9.44 6.44 27.94
CA SER A 200 8.38 7.38 28.28
C SER A 200 8.07 8.34 27.13
N GLY A 201 9.09 8.82 26.42
CA GLY A 201 8.94 9.66 25.23
C GLY A 201 8.27 8.93 24.06
N ILE A 202 8.62 7.66 23.83
CA ILE A 202 7.93 6.81 22.85
C ILE A 202 6.46 6.63 23.23
N ASN A 203 6.19 6.25 24.49
CA ASN A 203 4.83 5.98 24.98
C ASN A 203 3.94 7.23 25.01
N ALA A 204 4.53 8.43 25.03
CA ALA A 204 3.78 9.68 24.91
C ALA A 204 3.17 9.87 23.52
N VAL A 205 3.82 9.36 22.46
CA VAL A 205 3.35 9.41 21.07
C VAL A 205 2.57 8.15 20.70
N TYR A 206 3.04 6.99 21.14
CA TYR A 206 2.50 5.66 20.86
C TYR A 206 2.13 4.96 22.18
N PRO A 207 0.93 5.22 22.75
CA PRO A 207 0.55 4.67 24.07
C PRO A 207 0.45 3.14 24.14
N ASP A 208 0.37 2.46 23.00
CA ASP A 208 0.41 1.01 22.87
C ASP A 208 1.83 0.45 22.67
N GLY A 209 2.85 1.33 22.64
CA GLY A 209 4.25 0.98 22.43
C GLY A 209 4.60 0.57 20.99
N LYS A 210 3.70 0.77 20.03
CA LYS A 210 3.88 0.36 18.63
C LYS A 210 4.21 1.55 17.74
N ILE A 211 5.47 1.69 17.34
CA ILE A 211 5.88 2.72 16.39
C ILE A 211 5.57 2.25 14.97
N ILE A 212 4.49 2.77 14.39
CA ILE A 212 3.94 2.27 13.12
C ILE A 212 4.73 2.79 11.90
N ALA A 213 5.14 1.87 11.04
CA ALA A 213 5.62 2.09 9.68
C ALA A 213 4.47 1.81 8.69
N GLU A 214 3.73 2.87 8.37
CA GLU A 214 2.50 2.78 7.57
C GLU A 214 2.74 2.24 6.15
N GLN A 215 1.77 1.46 5.65
CA GLN A 215 1.80 0.94 4.30
C GLN A 215 1.87 2.05 3.26
N LYS A 216 2.73 1.89 2.24
CA LYS A 216 2.91 2.85 1.15
C LYS A 216 3.22 4.28 1.61
N GLU A 217 3.80 4.46 2.79
CA GLU A 217 4.16 5.76 3.34
C GLU A 217 5.64 5.87 3.72
N LEU A 218 6.12 7.11 3.74
CA LEU A 218 7.44 7.45 4.26
C LEU A 218 7.33 7.61 5.77
N PHE A 219 8.20 6.92 6.51
CA PHE A 219 8.45 7.15 7.92
C PHE A 219 9.65 8.08 8.07
N ASP A 220 9.54 9.10 8.92
CA ASP A 220 10.66 9.98 9.31
C ASP A 220 10.70 10.12 10.83
N ILE A 221 11.86 9.85 11.43
CA ILE A 221 11.97 9.79 12.90
C ILE A 221 11.76 11.15 13.56
N VAL A 222 12.22 12.23 12.93
CA VAL A 222 12.10 13.58 13.48
C VAL A 222 10.65 14.05 13.41
N GLU A 223 9.96 13.76 12.30
CA GLU A 223 8.52 14.06 12.16
C GLU A 223 7.68 13.32 13.21
N LYS A 224 7.98 12.03 13.46
CA LYS A 224 7.18 11.20 14.36
C LYS A 224 7.49 11.43 15.84
N LEU A 225 8.77 11.63 16.19
CA LEU A 225 9.22 11.59 17.58
C LEU A 225 10.04 12.81 18.03
N GLY A 226 10.40 13.75 17.14
CA GLY A 226 11.30 14.86 17.44
C GLY A 226 10.81 15.88 18.47
N GLU A 227 9.49 15.95 18.73
CA GLU A 227 8.93 16.77 19.82
C GLU A 227 9.05 16.12 21.21
N ASN A 228 9.24 14.79 21.26
CA ASN A 228 9.17 14.00 22.50
C ASN A 228 10.51 13.34 22.87
N LEU A 229 11.39 13.13 21.89
CA LEU A 229 12.71 12.54 22.06
C LEU A 229 13.81 13.54 21.71
N ALA A 230 14.91 13.47 22.45
CA ALA A 230 16.13 14.20 22.14
C ALA A 230 16.88 13.57 20.95
N ASP A 231 17.78 14.34 20.33
CA ASP A 231 18.56 13.92 19.16
C ASP A 231 19.37 12.64 19.40
N ASN A 232 19.95 12.48 20.61
CA ASN A 232 20.72 11.29 20.98
C ASN A 232 19.82 10.05 21.16
N GLU A 233 18.64 10.21 21.77
CA GLU A 233 17.63 9.16 21.91
C GLU A 233 17.13 8.68 20.54
N MET A 234 16.80 9.62 19.64
CA MET A 234 16.40 9.29 18.27
C MET A 234 17.54 8.65 17.47
N SER A 235 18.80 9.01 17.71
CA SER A 235 19.96 8.39 17.05
C SER A 235 20.10 6.91 17.41
N ILE A 236 19.92 6.55 18.68
CA ILE A 236 19.92 5.14 19.12
C ILE A 236 18.76 4.39 18.47
N LEU A 237 17.54 4.94 18.56
CA LEU A 237 16.36 4.30 17.99
C LEU A 237 16.49 4.10 16.46
N SER A 238 17.01 5.11 15.76
CA SER A 238 17.24 5.06 14.31
C SER A 238 18.31 4.04 13.94
N THR A 239 19.36 3.87 14.75
CA THR A 239 20.41 2.87 14.52
C THR A 239 19.83 1.46 14.55
N GLY A 240 18.96 1.15 15.53
CA GLY A 240 18.35 -0.18 15.62
C GLY A 240 17.24 -0.41 14.61
N MET A 241 16.44 0.62 14.32
CA MET A 241 15.47 0.56 13.22
C MET A 241 16.17 0.32 11.88
N LEU A 242 17.26 1.04 11.60
CA LEU A 242 18.06 0.85 10.39
C LEU A 242 18.57 -0.58 10.31
N ALA A 243 19.17 -1.12 11.37
CA ALA A 243 19.66 -2.51 11.39
C ALA A 243 18.57 -3.51 10.97
N LEU A 244 17.35 -3.37 11.48
CA LEU A 244 16.22 -4.22 11.11
C LEU A 244 15.74 -3.99 9.68
N ILE A 245 15.63 -2.72 9.26
CA ILE A 245 15.13 -2.33 7.94
C ILE A 245 16.04 -2.82 6.81
N LEU A 246 17.34 -2.94 7.05
CA LEU A 246 18.26 -3.47 6.05
C LEU A 246 17.85 -4.89 5.60
N GLU A 247 17.34 -5.71 6.52
CA GLU A 247 16.88 -7.09 6.29
C GLU A 247 15.43 -7.18 5.76
N THR A 248 14.88 -6.08 5.24
CA THR A 248 13.52 -6.03 4.68
C THR A 248 13.53 -5.52 3.24
N ASN A 249 12.36 -5.49 2.59
CA ASN A 249 12.20 -4.83 1.30
C ASN A 249 12.01 -3.29 1.41
N PHE A 250 12.06 -2.71 2.61
CA PHE A 250 11.86 -1.28 2.82
C PHE A 250 13.00 -0.48 2.20
N ALA A 251 12.68 0.69 1.64
CA ALA A 251 13.67 1.55 1.00
C ALA A 251 14.18 2.61 1.99
N VAL A 252 15.48 2.61 2.27
CA VAL A 252 16.11 3.70 3.03
C VAL A 252 16.08 4.96 2.17
N ASN A 253 15.48 6.04 2.68
CA ASN A 253 15.35 7.31 1.97
C ASN A 253 16.41 8.31 2.43
N GLU A 254 16.63 8.40 3.74
CA GLU A 254 17.63 9.29 4.33
C GLU A 254 18.26 8.61 5.54
N VAL A 255 19.59 8.71 5.62
CA VAL A 255 20.35 8.35 6.80
C VAL A 255 21.59 9.22 6.87
N HIS A 256 21.81 9.79 8.05
CA HIS A 256 23.04 10.47 8.41
C HIS A 256 23.77 9.63 9.44
N TYR A 257 25.11 9.64 9.42
CA TYR A 257 25.93 8.89 10.36
C TYR A 257 27.09 9.73 10.87
N VAL A 258 27.64 9.36 12.02
CA VAL A 258 28.89 9.95 12.51
C VAL A 258 30.07 9.17 11.92
N ALA A 259 30.85 9.82 11.07
CA ALA A 259 32.03 9.26 10.41
C ALA A 259 33.25 9.16 11.35
N GLU A 260 33.06 8.72 12.59
CA GLU A 260 34.10 8.58 13.61
C GLU A 260 33.95 7.24 14.33
N ILE A 261 35.07 6.63 14.67
CA ILE A 261 35.14 5.44 15.51
C ILE A 261 35.70 5.87 16.86
N ASP A 262 35.04 5.46 17.94
CA ASP A 262 35.59 5.64 19.28
C ASP A 262 36.71 4.63 19.53
N TYR A 263 37.93 5.01 19.15
CA TYR A 263 39.13 4.19 19.31
C TYR A 263 39.56 3.98 20.77
N ILE A 264 38.84 4.54 21.75
CA ILE A 264 39.05 4.22 23.18
C ILE A 264 38.43 2.87 23.50
N ASN A 265 37.24 2.60 22.95
CA ASN A 265 36.44 1.41 23.26
C ASN A 265 36.46 0.36 22.14
N TYR A 266 36.71 0.79 20.90
CA TYR A 266 36.65 -0.05 19.71
C TYR A 266 37.90 0.08 18.85
N ASP A 267 38.00 -0.79 17.86
CA ASP A 267 38.89 -0.68 16.72
C ASP A 267 38.09 -0.99 15.44
N ILE A 268 38.78 -0.99 14.30
CA ILE A 268 38.16 -1.27 13.01
C ILE A 268 37.54 -2.67 12.91
N ASP A 269 37.98 -3.62 13.74
CA ASP A 269 37.48 -4.99 13.73
C ASP A 269 36.30 -5.18 14.69
N THR A 270 36.17 -4.32 15.70
CA THR A 270 35.23 -4.45 16.82
C THR A 270 34.14 -3.38 16.88
N PHE A 271 34.19 -2.35 16.04
CA PHE A 271 33.16 -1.31 15.99
C PHE A 271 31.80 -1.92 15.56
N PRO A 272 30.76 -1.84 16.41
CA PRO A 272 29.55 -2.65 16.20
C PRO A 272 28.55 -1.99 15.23
N TYR A 273 28.69 -0.71 14.92
CA TYR A 273 27.67 0.06 14.20
C TYR A 273 27.90 0.14 12.68
N PHE A 274 28.86 -0.60 12.13
CA PHE A 274 29.10 -0.58 10.68
C PHE A 274 27.87 -0.99 9.90
N GLY A 275 27.52 -0.19 8.90
CA GLY A 275 26.42 -0.44 7.99
C GLY A 275 25.05 -0.11 8.56
N HIS A 276 24.94 0.34 9.81
CA HIS A 276 23.67 0.72 10.43
C HIS A 276 23.81 1.88 11.42
N ASN A 277 24.85 2.71 11.28
CA ASN A 277 25.07 3.88 12.12
C ASN A 277 24.10 4.99 11.71
N ALA A 278 23.25 5.43 12.63
CA ALA A 278 22.33 6.55 12.38
C ALA A 278 22.53 7.67 13.42
N SER A 279 22.52 8.91 12.93
CA SER A 279 22.74 10.13 13.71
C SER A 279 21.72 11.19 13.36
N ILE A 280 20.99 11.64 14.36
CA ILE A 280 19.97 12.68 14.27
C ILE A 280 20.53 13.97 14.83
N ASN A 281 20.25 15.07 14.13
CA ASN A 281 20.59 16.41 14.60
C ASN A 281 19.60 17.40 14.01
N GLN A 282 18.59 17.77 14.79
CA GLN A 282 17.50 18.64 14.34
C GLN A 282 17.99 20.05 14.00
N VAL A 283 19.07 20.52 14.62
CA VAL A 283 19.61 21.87 14.40
C VAL A 283 20.19 22.03 12.99
N ILE A 284 20.85 21.00 12.48
CA ILE A 284 21.44 21.01 11.11
C ILE A 284 20.59 20.25 10.09
N GLY A 285 19.47 19.67 10.53
CA GLY A 285 18.50 19.00 9.66
C GLY A 285 18.86 17.56 9.31
N ASN A 286 19.67 16.88 10.11
CA ASN A 286 19.95 15.45 9.92
C ASN A 286 18.77 14.63 10.45
N SER A 287 18.15 13.81 9.60
CA SER A 287 17.10 12.86 9.97
C SER A 287 17.46 11.42 9.58
N PHE A 288 16.56 10.51 9.92
CA PHE A 288 16.49 9.14 9.43
C PHE A 288 15.08 8.87 8.91
N SER A 289 14.98 8.45 7.65
CA SER A 289 13.70 8.12 7.03
C SER A 289 13.79 6.93 6.09
N PHE A 290 12.69 6.19 5.99
CA PHE A 290 12.55 5.03 5.13
C PHE A 290 11.11 4.89 4.64
N TYR A 291 10.93 4.16 3.55
CA TYR A 291 9.64 3.93 2.91
C TYR A 291 9.26 2.46 3.03
N ASN A 292 8.05 2.17 3.53
CA ASN A 292 7.46 0.83 3.51
C ASN A 292 6.69 0.64 2.19
N PRO A 293 7.21 -0.16 1.22
CA PRO A 293 6.57 -0.34 -0.08
C PRO A 293 5.43 -1.36 -0.06
N ASN A 294 5.09 -1.96 1.07
CA ASN A 294 4.10 -3.05 1.13
C ASN A 294 2.66 -2.52 1.18
N ASN A 295 1.71 -3.41 0.92
CA ASN A 295 0.27 -3.18 1.14
C ASN A 295 -0.14 -3.57 2.57
N TYR A 296 0.81 -3.47 3.52
CA TYR A 296 0.60 -3.80 4.91
C TYR A 296 1.50 -2.92 5.79
N SER A 297 0.98 -2.44 6.91
CA SER A 297 1.73 -1.62 7.87
C SER A 297 2.52 -2.53 8.82
N TYR A 298 3.74 -2.15 9.15
CA TYR A 298 4.56 -2.86 10.15
C TYR A 298 4.72 -1.96 11.36
N TYR A 299 5.23 -2.49 12.48
CA TYR A 299 5.58 -1.65 13.61
C TYR A 299 6.81 -2.13 14.34
N PHE A 300 7.49 -1.17 14.97
CA PHE A 300 8.58 -1.43 15.88
C PHE A 300 8.07 -1.41 17.32
N THR A 301 8.48 -2.38 18.12
CA THR A 301 8.37 -2.32 19.57
C THR A 301 9.76 -2.11 20.17
N VAL A 302 9.81 -1.45 21.32
CA VAL A 302 11.07 -1.19 22.04
C VAL A 302 10.92 -1.70 23.46
N GLU A 303 11.80 -2.61 23.86
CA GLU A 303 11.79 -3.22 25.18
C GLU A 303 13.10 -2.94 25.91
N LYS A 304 13.00 -2.60 27.20
CA LYS A 304 14.14 -2.48 28.10
C LYS A 304 14.66 -3.87 28.44
N VAL A 305 15.92 -4.14 28.14
CA VAL A 305 16.62 -5.35 28.61
C VAL A 305 17.19 -5.10 29.99
N ASP A 306 17.93 -4.01 30.15
CA ASP A 306 18.40 -3.47 31.42
C ASP A 306 18.58 -1.93 31.35
N GLU A 307 19.26 -1.34 32.33
CA GLU A 307 19.48 0.12 32.40
C GLU A 307 20.41 0.67 31.31
N LEU A 308 21.10 -0.19 30.57
CA LEU A 308 22.09 0.19 29.56
C LEU A 308 21.83 -0.48 28.21
N SER A 309 20.68 -1.13 28.03
CA SER A 309 20.40 -1.83 26.78
C SER A 309 18.90 -1.93 26.47
N ILE A 310 18.59 -1.84 25.19
CA ILE A 310 17.24 -2.02 24.65
C ILE A 310 17.26 -3.03 23.52
N THR A 311 16.13 -3.70 23.34
CA THR A 311 15.84 -4.50 22.15
C THR A 311 14.75 -3.80 21.36
N ILE A 312 14.99 -3.63 20.07
CA ILE A 312 14.00 -3.16 19.10
C ILE A 312 13.58 -4.36 18.28
N THR A 313 12.27 -4.54 18.09
CA THR A 313 11.72 -5.66 17.34
C THR A 313 10.81 -5.13 16.25
N LEU A 314 10.99 -5.61 15.02
CA LEU A 314 10.09 -5.34 13.91
C LEU A 314 9.03 -6.45 13.85
N VAL A 315 7.77 -6.06 13.85
CA VAL A 315 6.62 -6.97 13.81
C VAL A 315 5.74 -6.65 12.60
N GLY A 316 5.26 -7.70 11.94
CA GLY A 316 4.36 -7.61 10.80
C GLY A 316 4.21 -8.96 10.09
N LEU A 317 3.89 -8.94 8.80
CA LEU A 317 3.82 -10.15 7.99
C LEU A 317 5.23 -10.63 7.62
N GLU A 318 5.45 -11.94 7.62
CA GLU A 318 6.71 -12.52 7.13
C GLU A 318 6.88 -12.24 5.63
N PHE A 319 8.10 -11.89 5.21
CA PHE A 319 8.38 -11.66 3.81
C PHE A 319 8.43 -12.98 3.03
N ILE A 320 7.76 -13.01 1.88
CA ILE A 320 7.79 -14.18 0.98
C ILE A 320 9.15 -14.32 0.30
N ASP A 321 9.74 -13.19 -0.10
CA ASP A 321 11.07 -13.15 -0.70
C ASP A 321 12.13 -13.38 0.37
N ASP A 322 13.20 -14.07 0.00
CA ASP A 322 14.39 -14.22 0.84
C ASP A 322 15.26 -12.97 0.71
N ILE A 323 15.59 -12.36 1.86
CA ILE A 323 16.28 -11.06 1.92
C ILE A 323 17.57 -11.24 2.70
N GLU A 324 18.70 -11.14 1.99
CA GLU A 324 20.03 -11.23 2.57
C GLU A 324 20.73 -9.87 2.57
N VAL A 325 21.43 -9.56 3.66
CA VAL A 325 22.25 -8.35 3.80
C VAL A 325 23.71 -8.75 3.98
N GLN A 326 24.59 -8.10 3.21
CA GLN A 326 26.03 -8.28 3.29
C GLN A 326 26.71 -6.95 3.59
N ILE A 327 27.49 -6.91 4.68
CA ILE A 327 28.28 -5.74 5.07
C ILE A 327 29.72 -5.95 4.61
N ASN A 328 30.10 -5.29 3.52
CA ASN A 328 31.44 -5.37 2.96
C ASN A 328 32.32 -4.27 3.55
N ARG A 329 33.43 -4.65 4.18
CA ARG A 329 34.41 -3.73 4.77
C ARG A 329 35.70 -3.71 3.98
N THR A 330 36.16 -2.50 3.63
CA THR A 330 37.50 -2.25 3.08
C THR A 330 38.29 -1.41 4.06
N VAL A 331 39.40 -1.96 4.58
CA VAL A 331 40.31 -1.26 5.50
C VAL A 331 41.15 -0.22 4.75
N LEU A 332 41.33 0.95 5.36
CA LEU A 332 42.16 2.05 4.88
C LEU A 332 43.30 2.30 5.87
N ASP A 333 44.51 1.91 5.47
CA ASP A 333 45.68 2.09 6.30
C ASP A 333 45.92 3.57 6.64
N HIS A 334 46.26 3.84 7.90
CA HIS A 334 46.74 5.15 8.29
C HIS A 334 48.14 5.45 7.73
N ILE A 335 48.48 6.74 7.68
CA ILE A 335 49.82 7.21 7.30
C ILE A 335 50.61 7.64 8.52
N THR A 336 51.93 7.45 8.49
CA THR A 336 52.85 7.98 9.51
C THR A 336 53.42 9.33 9.09
N GLN A 337 53.30 10.32 9.96
CA GLN A 337 53.90 11.65 9.83
C GLN A 337 54.99 11.83 10.90
N TYR A 338 56.17 12.31 10.49
CA TYR A 338 57.24 12.66 11.41
C TYR A 338 57.15 14.12 11.85
N THR A 339 57.47 14.41 13.12
CA THR A 339 57.50 15.76 13.70
C THR A 339 58.71 15.97 14.61
N PRO A 340 59.30 17.18 14.65
CA PRO A 340 60.31 17.53 15.66
C PRO A 340 59.69 17.98 17.00
N ASN A 341 58.36 18.13 17.07
CA ASN A 341 57.64 18.58 18.27
C ASN A 341 56.97 17.42 19.00
N ASP A 342 57.42 17.16 20.23
CA ASP A 342 56.90 16.11 21.13
C ASP A 342 55.46 16.39 21.61
N ASP A 343 55.01 17.65 21.58
CA ASP A 343 53.69 18.04 22.08
C ASP A 343 52.53 17.60 21.16
N ILE A 344 52.82 17.14 19.94
CA ILE A 344 51.80 16.77 18.94
C ILE A 344 51.83 15.29 18.54
N LEU A 345 52.50 14.44 19.34
CA LEU A 345 52.49 13.01 19.10
C LEU A 345 51.08 12.42 19.20
N GLN A 346 50.79 11.46 18.34
CA GLN A 346 49.46 10.86 18.21
C GLN A 346 49.55 9.44 17.65
N SER A 347 48.77 8.52 18.20
CA SER A 347 48.62 7.17 17.66
C SER A 347 47.86 7.19 16.33
N GLY A 348 48.30 6.36 15.38
CA GLY A 348 47.57 6.13 14.13
C GLY A 348 46.46 5.10 14.29
N TYR A 349 45.38 5.27 13.54
CA TYR A 349 44.25 4.36 13.49
C TYR A 349 43.75 4.20 12.06
N ASP A 350 43.56 2.97 11.62
CA ASP A 350 43.06 2.66 10.27
C ASP A 350 41.60 3.05 10.13
N GLY A 351 41.23 3.55 8.95
CA GLY A 351 39.86 3.88 8.59
C GLY A 351 39.18 2.75 7.83
N ALA A 352 37.91 2.93 7.48
CA ALA A 352 37.12 1.92 6.77
C ALA A 352 36.21 2.55 5.70
N ILE A 353 35.99 1.82 4.61
CA ILE A 353 34.85 2.00 3.72
C ILE A 353 33.89 0.82 3.96
N ILE A 354 32.63 1.12 4.19
CA ILE A 354 31.57 0.13 4.37
C ILE A 354 30.58 0.25 3.22
N GLU A 355 30.28 -0.88 2.59
CA GLU A 355 29.23 -1.02 1.59
C GLU A 355 28.24 -2.07 2.08
N VAL A 356 26.98 -1.66 2.28
CA VAL A 356 25.90 -2.58 2.63
C VAL A 356 25.19 -2.98 1.35
N VAL A 357 25.26 -4.25 1.00
CA VAL A 357 24.61 -4.83 -0.18
C VAL A 357 23.39 -5.60 0.29
N ARG A 358 22.23 -5.32 -0.32
CA ARG A 358 21.02 -6.11 -0.13
C ARG A 358 20.77 -6.97 -1.36
N VAL A 359 20.49 -8.25 -1.13
CA VAL A 359 20.09 -9.23 -2.14
C VAL A 359 18.67 -9.70 -1.81
N ILE A 360 17.76 -9.62 -2.78
CA ILE A 360 16.39 -10.13 -2.66
C ILE A 360 16.20 -11.24 -3.68
N THR A 361 15.86 -12.43 -3.21
CA THR A 361 15.66 -13.64 -4.01
C THR A 361 14.19 -14.06 -3.93
N ASP A 362 13.57 -14.29 -5.09
CA ASP A 362 12.18 -14.74 -5.15
C ASP A 362 12.00 -16.21 -4.72
N ILE A 363 10.76 -16.65 -4.54
CA ILE A 363 10.43 -18.05 -4.20
C ILE A 363 10.93 -19.07 -5.22
N SER A 364 11.24 -18.64 -6.44
CA SER A 364 11.79 -19.50 -7.50
C SER A 364 13.32 -19.56 -7.49
N GLY A 365 13.97 -18.84 -6.56
CA GLY A 365 15.42 -18.76 -6.43
C GLY A 365 16.10 -17.77 -7.37
N ASN A 366 15.36 -16.86 -8.00
CA ASN A 366 15.96 -15.83 -8.86
C ASN A 366 16.22 -14.55 -8.06
N VAL A 367 17.42 -13.98 -8.25
CA VAL A 367 17.77 -12.68 -7.69
C VAL A 367 16.99 -11.58 -8.43
N ARG A 368 16.10 -10.90 -7.72
CA ARG A 368 15.30 -9.77 -8.24
C ARG A 368 15.94 -8.42 -7.97
N TYR A 369 16.75 -8.34 -6.93
CA TYR A 369 17.42 -7.12 -6.50
C TYR A 369 18.80 -7.46 -5.92
N GLU A 370 19.82 -6.74 -6.36
CA GLU A 370 21.17 -6.77 -5.79
C GLU A 370 21.80 -5.39 -5.97
N ASN A 371 21.89 -4.61 -4.89
CA ASN A 371 22.49 -3.27 -4.94
C ASN A 371 23.13 -2.89 -3.61
N VAL A 372 24.12 -1.99 -3.68
CA VAL A 372 24.60 -1.25 -2.51
C VAL A 372 23.50 -0.27 -2.10
N ILE A 373 22.98 -0.43 -0.89
CA ILE A 373 21.90 0.40 -0.33
C ILE A 373 22.42 1.43 0.68
N LEU A 374 23.61 1.20 1.25
CA LEU A 374 24.27 2.13 2.15
C LEU A 374 25.77 2.17 1.88
N PHE A 375 26.35 3.36 2.03
CA PHE A 375 27.78 3.58 1.96
C PHE A 375 28.23 4.45 3.14
N GLU A 376 29.22 3.98 3.89
CA GLU A 376 29.84 4.73 4.98
C GLU A 376 31.34 4.86 4.76
N PHE A 377 31.90 6.02 5.14
CA PHE A 377 33.33 6.30 5.05
C PHE A 377 33.84 6.81 6.39
N TYR A 378 34.74 6.04 7.00
CA TYR A 378 35.42 6.36 8.24
C TYR A 378 36.88 6.69 7.90
N PRO A 379 37.30 7.96 8.04
CA PRO A 379 38.64 8.38 7.68
C PRO A 379 39.70 7.77 8.63
N PRO A 380 40.87 7.34 8.12
CA PRO A 380 41.98 6.96 8.97
C PRO A 380 42.53 8.17 9.75
N ILE A 381 43.03 7.91 10.95
CA ILE A 381 43.75 8.86 11.79
C ILE A 381 45.23 8.64 11.58
N LYS A 382 45.94 9.66 11.10
CA LYS A 382 47.40 9.58 10.91
C LYS A 382 48.14 9.36 12.23
N GLU A 383 49.20 8.58 12.16
CA GLU A 383 50.18 8.45 13.23
C GLU A 383 51.13 9.66 13.17
N ILE A 384 51.45 10.25 14.33
CA ILE A 384 52.46 11.30 14.45
C ILE A 384 53.54 10.84 15.42
N VAL A 385 54.74 10.59 14.90
CA VAL A 385 55.91 10.12 15.65
C VAL A 385 57.05 11.13 15.60
N LEU A 386 57.94 11.08 16.59
CA LEU A 386 59.11 11.95 16.64
C LEU A 386 60.05 11.65 15.47
N GLU A 387 60.64 12.70 14.89
CA GLU A 387 61.72 12.55 13.90
C GLU A 387 62.88 11.71 14.50
N PRO A 388 63.46 10.77 13.74
CA PRO A 388 64.50 9.85 14.21
C PRO A 388 65.84 10.51 14.53
#